data_AF-A0A401GNE9-F1
#
_entry.id   AF-A0A401GNE9-F1
#
_cell.length_a   1.000
_cell.length_b   1.000
_cell.length_c   1.000
_cell.angle_alpha   90.00
_cell.angle_beta   90.00
_cell.angle_gamma   90.00
#
_symmetry.space_group_name_H-M   'P 1'
#
loop_
_entity.id
_entity.type
_entity.pdbx_description
1 polymer ?
#
loop_
_entity_poly.entity_id
_entity_poly.type
_entity_poly.pdbx_seq_one_letter_code
_entity_poly.pdbx_strand_id
1 'polypeptide(L)'
;MSSAAPRLARLFTPTYARMINAQIVHPAVSQLVKRNELQSALARPLHVAMYEPHKPASYLAASLSYGMIKGHPFLDGNKRTAFFLANEYLRAQGKPGLADSGEVHKDLTAVADRYIRVASGEIDVDGLEEGPRR
;
A
#
# COMPACT_ATOMS: atom_id res chain seq x y z
N MET A 1 13.71 6.52 11.72
CA MET A 1 12.39 6.18 11.13
C MET A 1 12.21 4.68 10.84
N SER A 2 13.12 3.80 11.29
CA SER A 2 13.11 2.34 11.03
C SER A 2 12.49 1.48 12.16
N SER A 3 12.29 2.01 13.37
CA SER A 3 11.95 1.18 14.55
C SER A 3 10.58 0.50 14.51
N ALA A 4 9.62 1.00 13.73
CA ALA A 4 8.26 0.45 13.68
C ALA A 4 8.12 -0.72 12.67
N ALA A 5 8.95 -0.79 11.64
CA ALA A 5 8.77 -1.72 10.53
C ALA A 5 8.74 -3.21 10.94
N PRO A 6 9.62 -3.69 11.85
CA PRO A 6 9.57 -5.08 12.33
C PRO A 6 8.26 -5.42 13.06
N ARG A 7 7.72 -4.47 13.83
CA ARG A 7 6.43 -4.63 14.52
C ARG A 7 5.29 -4.70 13.51
N LEU A 8 5.29 -3.80 12.52
CA LEU A 8 4.24 -3.75 11.51
C LEU A 8 4.25 -4.99 10.60
N ALA A 9 5.41 -5.58 10.31
CA ALA A 9 5.49 -6.84 9.58
C ALA A 9 4.73 -8.00 10.27
N ARG A 10 4.54 -7.93 11.60
CA ARG A 10 3.75 -8.91 12.37
C ARG A 10 2.25 -8.60 12.37
N LEU A 11 1.86 -7.36 12.11
CA LEU A 11 0.46 -6.93 12.05
C LEU A 11 -0.13 -7.10 10.64
N PHE A 12 0.63 -6.71 9.62
CA PHE A 12 0.24 -6.77 8.21
C PHE A 12 0.49 -8.16 7.64
N THR A 13 -0.24 -9.14 8.15
CA THR A 13 -0.12 -10.55 7.73
C THR A 13 -0.92 -10.84 6.45
N PRO A 14 -0.61 -11.93 5.72
CA PRO A 14 -1.43 -12.38 4.60
C PRO A 14 -2.90 -12.62 4.99
N THR A 15 -3.15 -13.12 6.19
CA THR A 15 -4.52 -13.31 6.71
C THR A 15 -5.26 -11.99 6.85
N TYR A 16 -4.61 -10.99 7.45
CA TYR A 16 -5.18 -9.65 7.58
C TYR A 16 -5.50 -9.04 6.21
N ALA A 17 -4.55 -9.08 5.27
CA ALA A 17 -4.74 -8.55 3.92
C ALA A 17 -5.90 -9.25 3.16
N ARG A 18 -6.07 -10.57 3.35
CA ARG A 18 -7.20 -11.32 2.77
C ARG A 18 -8.55 -10.89 3.36
N MET A 19 -8.63 -10.70 4.67
CA MET A 19 -9.87 -10.23 5.32
C MET A 19 -10.27 -8.84 4.82
N ILE A 20 -9.31 -7.93 4.73
CA ILE A 20 -9.53 -6.59 4.18
C ILE A 20 -9.99 -6.67 2.73
N ASN A 21 -9.33 -7.49 1.88
CA ASN A 21 -9.78 -7.64 0.50
C ASN A 21 -11.21 -8.20 0.40
N ALA A 22 -11.58 -9.16 1.25
CA ALA A 22 -12.94 -9.70 1.31
C ALA A 22 -13.99 -8.63 1.64
N GLN A 23 -13.68 -7.70 2.54
CA GLN A 23 -14.56 -6.56 2.81
C GLN A 23 -14.63 -5.59 1.63
N ILE A 24 -13.49 -5.32 0.98
CA ILE A 24 -13.39 -4.36 -0.13
C ILE A 24 -14.12 -4.81 -1.39
N VAL A 25 -14.11 -6.11 -1.69
CA VAL A 25 -14.71 -6.64 -2.93
C VAL A 25 -16.16 -7.07 -2.77
N HIS A 26 -16.71 -7.03 -1.54
CA HIS A 26 -18.10 -7.39 -1.28
C HIS A 26 -19.06 -6.59 -2.21
N PRO A 27 -20.06 -7.23 -2.85
CA PRO A 27 -20.55 -8.60 -2.61
C PRO A 27 -19.81 -9.72 -3.37
N ALA A 28 -18.77 -9.40 -4.14
CA ALA A 28 -17.98 -10.42 -4.83
C ALA A 28 -17.13 -11.24 -3.84
N VAL A 29 -16.82 -12.48 -4.22
CA VAL A 29 -15.98 -13.38 -3.42
C VAL A 29 -14.50 -12.98 -3.56
N SER A 30 -13.83 -12.74 -2.44
CA SER A 30 -12.38 -12.56 -2.44
C SER A 30 -11.67 -13.88 -2.75
N GLN A 31 -10.80 -13.83 -3.75
CA GLN A 31 -9.97 -14.96 -4.14
C GLN A 31 -8.50 -14.54 -4.22
N LEU A 32 -7.65 -15.25 -3.47
CA LEU A 32 -6.20 -15.11 -3.53
C LEU A 32 -5.65 -16.01 -4.63
N VAL A 33 -5.19 -15.40 -5.72
CA VAL A 33 -4.68 -16.10 -6.92
C VAL A 33 -3.16 -16.25 -6.93
N LYS A 34 -2.42 -15.30 -6.33
CA LYS A 34 -0.95 -15.36 -6.24
C LYS A 34 -0.47 -15.13 -4.80
N ARG A 35 -0.30 -16.23 -4.06
CA ARG A 35 0.12 -16.19 -2.64
C ARG A 35 1.51 -15.59 -2.45
N ASN A 36 2.45 -15.92 -3.32
CA ASN A 36 3.84 -15.45 -3.21
C ASN A 36 3.94 -13.94 -3.45
N GLU A 37 3.14 -13.40 -4.37
CA GLU A 37 3.08 -11.97 -4.62
C GLU A 37 2.51 -11.21 -3.42
N LEU A 38 1.51 -11.77 -2.73
CA LEU A 38 0.98 -11.18 -1.50
C LEU A 38 2.06 -11.13 -0.41
N GLN A 39 2.75 -12.23 -0.17
CA GLN A 39 3.81 -12.30 0.84
C GLN A 39 4.97 -11.35 0.49
N SER A 40 5.38 -11.32 -0.78
CA SER A 40 6.39 -10.41 -1.29
C SER A 40 6.01 -8.96 -1.03
N ALA A 41 4.80 -8.55 -1.41
CA ALA A 41 4.30 -7.19 -1.20
C ALA A 41 4.29 -6.78 0.29
N LEU A 42 3.84 -7.66 1.18
CA LEU A 42 3.79 -7.40 2.62
C LEU A 42 5.19 -7.34 3.27
N ALA A 43 6.18 -8.02 2.71
CA ALA A 43 7.56 -7.99 3.19
C ALA A 43 8.34 -6.75 2.72
N ARG A 44 7.97 -6.15 1.59
CA ARG A 44 8.69 -4.99 0.99
C ARG A 44 8.96 -3.84 1.97
N PRO A 45 7.99 -3.36 2.78
CA PRO A 45 8.26 -2.26 3.70
C PRO A 45 9.33 -2.58 4.73
N LEU A 46 9.38 -3.83 5.22
CA LEU A 46 10.44 -4.28 6.14
C LEU A 46 11.79 -4.29 5.42
N HIS A 47 11.86 -4.83 4.20
CA HIS A 47 13.09 -4.85 3.43
C HIS A 47 13.62 -3.44 3.18
N VAL A 48 12.77 -2.52 2.71
CA VAL A 48 13.15 -1.12 2.48
C VAL A 48 13.61 -0.46 3.78
N ALA A 49 12.90 -0.66 4.90
CA ALA A 49 13.30 -0.08 6.18
C ALA A 49 14.65 -0.60 6.73
N MET A 50 15.05 -1.82 6.34
CA MET A 50 16.33 -2.44 6.72
C MET A 50 17.47 -1.99 5.82
N TYR A 51 17.26 -1.99 4.50
CA TYR A 51 18.32 -1.70 3.52
C TYR A 51 18.43 -0.21 3.18
N GLU A 52 17.35 0.56 3.29
CA GLU A 52 17.27 1.99 2.99
C GLU A 52 16.67 2.78 4.18
N PRO A 53 17.34 2.80 5.36
CA PRO A 53 16.76 3.31 6.61
C PRO A 53 16.45 4.81 6.62
N HIS A 54 16.92 5.55 5.61
CA HIS A 54 16.67 6.98 5.41
C HIS A 54 15.33 7.26 4.70
N LYS A 55 14.72 6.26 4.06
CA LYS A 55 13.44 6.44 3.36
C LYS A 55 12.31 6.74 4.35
N PRO A 56 11.40 7.67 4.03
CA PRO A 56 10.32 8.05 4.93
C PRO A 56 9.23 6.97 5.00
N ALA A 57 8.37 7.04 6.02
CA ALA A 57 7.24 6.12 6.16
C ALA A 57 6.24 6.15 4.98
N SER A 58 6.10 7.30 4.31
CA SER A 58 5.34 7.45 3.06
C SER A 58 5.89 6.55 1.97
N TYR A 59 7.22 6.49 1.82
CA TYR A 59 7.89 5.59 0.88
C TYR A 59 7.69 4.12 1.25
N LEU A 60 7.76 3.77 2.55
CA LEU A 60 7.46 2.41 2.99
C LEU A 60 6.01 2.00 2.64
N ALA A 61 5.04 2.89 2.85
CA ALA A 61 3.64 2.66 2.47
C ALA A 61 3.46 2.58 0.94
N ALA A 62 4.15 3.43 0.18
CA ALA A 62 4.18 3.38 -1.29
C ALA A 62 4.76 2.04 -1.79
N SER A 63 5.84 1.54 -1.17
CA SER A 63 6.45 0.26 -1.54
C SER A 63 5.49 -0.92 -1.33
N LEU A 64 4.69 -0.89 -0.26
CA LEU A 64 3.62 -1.87 0.01
C LEU A 64 2.57 -1.82 -1.10
N SER A 65 2.06 -0.63 -1.39
CA SER A 65 1.03 -0.43 -2.42
C SER A 65 1.50 -0.85 -3.79
N TYR A 66 2.72 -0.45 -4.18
CA TYR A 66 3.32 -0.83 -5.44
C TYR A 66 3.42 -2.35 -5.59
N GLY A 67 3.91 -3.04 -4.55
CA GLY A 67 3.98 -4.51 -4.53
C GLY A 67 2.62 -5.17 -4.70
N MET A 68 1.59 -4.67 -4.01
CA MET A 68 0.22 -5.18 -4.12
C MET A 68 -0.39 -4.94 -5.50
N ILE A 69 -0.17 -3.76 -6.07
CA ILE A 69 -0.71 -3.40 -7.39
C ILE A 69 -0.04 -4.23 -8.48
N LYS A 70 1.30 -4.28 -8.51
CA LYS A 70 2.04 -5.00 -9.56
C LYS A 70 1.99 -6.51 -9.40
N GLY A 71 1.94 -7.01 -8.17
CA GLY A 71 1.84 -8.44 -7.91
C GLY A 71 0.48 -9.02 -8.32
N HIS A 72 -0.57 -8.21 -8.29
CA HIS A 72 -1.96 -8.66 -8.48
C HIS A 72 -2.28 -9.95 -7.70
N PRO A 73 -2.07 -9.98 -6.36
CA PRO A 73 -2.27 -11.18 -5.57
C PRO A 73 -3.72 -11.68 -5.56
N PHE A 74 -4.69 -10.78 -5.65
CA PHE A 74 -6.12 -11.11 -5.63
C PHE A 74 -6.72 -11.10 -7.04
N LEU A 75 -7.82 -11.83 -7.22
CA LEU A 75 -8.59 -11.80 -8.46
C LEU A 75 -9.16 -10.40 -8.75
N ASP A 76 -9.68 -9.72 -7.72
CA ASP A 76 -10.15 -8.34 -7.80
C ASP A 76 -9.74 -7.54 -6.55
N GLY A 77 -9.77 -6.22 -6.67
CA GLY A 77 -9.63 -5.29 -5.56
C GLY A 77 -8.18 -4.90 -5.26
N ASN A 78 -7.18 -5.36 -6.02
CA ASN A 78 -5.75 -5.13 -5.73
C ASN A 78 -5.41 -3.66 -5.43
N LYS A 79 -5.85 -2.72 -6.28
CA LYS A 79 -5.63 -1.27 -6.07
C LYS A 79 -6.30 -0.76 -4.80
N ARG A 80 -7.54 -1.17 -4.55
CA ARG A 80 -8.34 -0.75 -3.38
C ARG A 80 -7.75 -1.32 -2.09
N THR A 81 -7.38 -2.60 -2.08
CA THR A 81 -6.68 -3.25 -0.97
C THR A 81 -5.32 -2.61 -0.72
N ALA A 82 -4.54 -2.32 -1.76
CA ALA A 82 -3.26 -1.62 -1.65
C ALA A 82 -3.45 -0.26 -0.94
N PHE A 83 -4.42 0.54 -1.40
CA PHE A 83 -4.69 1.86 -0.84
C PHE A 83 -5.07 1.77 0.64
N PHE A 84 -5.98 0.84 0.99
CA PHE A 84 -6.38 0.64 2.38
C PHE A 84 -5.19 0.23 3.25
N LEU A 85 -4.41 -0.77 2.83
CA LEU A 85 -3.26 -1.25 3.61
C LEU A 85 -2.20 -0.16 3.78
N ALA A 86 -1.94 0.68 2.77
CA ALA A 86 -1.00 1.79 2.90
C ALA A 86 -1.48 2.88 3.87
N ASN A 87 -2.77 3.22 3.86
CA ASN A 87 -3.36 4.15 4.85
C ASN A 87 -3.19 3.61 6.27
N GLU A 88 -3.56 2.35 6.50
CA GLU A 88 -3.42 1.73 7.81
C GLU A 88 -1.96 1.58 8.24
N TYR A 89 -1.06 1.33 7.29
CA TYR A 89 0.38 1.25 7.57
C TYR A 89 0.94 2.59 8.06
N LEU A 90 0.50 3.72 7.48
CA LEU A 90 0.86 5.06 7.94
C LEU A 90 0.27 5.39 9.31
N ARG A 91 -1.02 5.10 9.51
CA ARG A 91 -1.72 5.31 10.79
C ARG A 91 -1.09 4.51 11.91
N ALA A 92 -0.68 3.27 11.65
CA ALA A 92 0.01 2.42 12.62
C ALA A 92 1.41 2.93 13.00
N GLN A 93 1.97 3.87 12.24
CA GLN A 93 3.19 4.61 12.58
C GLN A 93 2.91 5.98 13.24
N GLY A 94 1.65 6.29 13.55
CA GLY A 94 1.25 7.59 14.10
C GLY A 94 1.26 8.73 13.09
N LYS A 95 1.21 8.43 11.79
CA LYS A 95 1.13 9.43 10.72
C LYS A 95 -0.29 9.51 10.15
N PRO A 96 -0.68 10.65 9.55
CA PRO A 96 -1.92 10.72 8.77
C PRO A 96 -1.91 9.67 7.65
N GLY A 97 -3.06 9.04 7.39
CA GLY A 97 -3.26 8.24 6.20
C GLY A 97 -3.19 9.10 4.93
N LEU A 98 -3.09 8.43 3.78
CA LEU A 98 -3.10 9.08 2.46
C LEU A 98 -4.38 9.89 2.20
N ALA A 99 -5.49 9.54 2.85
CA ALA A 99 -6.75 10.27 2.76
C ALA A 99 -6.93 11.33 3.87
N ASP A 100 -6.02 11.38 4.85
CA ASP A 100 -6.13 12.24 6.03
C ASP A 100 -5.30 13.54 5.89
N SER A 101 -4.44 13.64 4.88
CA SER A 101 -3.50 14.75 4.67
C SER A 101 -4.11 15.93 3.88
N GLY A 102 -4.95 16.78 4.48
CA GLY A 102 -5.35 18.08 3.89
C GLY A 102 -6.46 18.03 2.82
N GLU A 103 -6.90 19.21 2.32
CA GLU A 103 -8.19 19.46 1.62
C GLU A 103 -8.84 18.25 0.93
N VAL A 104 -9.83 17.69 1.64
CA VAL A 104 -10.48 16.37 1.53
C VAL A 104 -10.93 15.94 0.11
N HIS A 105 -11.08 16.87 -0.84
CA HIS A 105 -11.57 16.55 -2.19
C HIS A 105 -10.51 16.61 -3.29
N LYS A 106 -9.52 17.50 -3.19
CA LYS A 106 -8.52 17.66 -4.27
C LYS A 106 -7.39 16.64 -4.15
N ASP A 107 -7.07 16.21 -2.94
CA ASP A 107 -5.96 15.29 -2.73
C ASP A 107 -6.36 13.82 -3.00
N LEU A 108 -7.60 13.43 -2.68
CA LEU A 108 -8.03 12.03 -2.86
C LEU A 108 -8.09 11.59 -4.33
N THR A 109 -8.58 12.46 -5.23
CA THR A 109 -8.58 12.17 -6.68
C THR A 109 -7.16 12.03 -7.20
N ALA A 110 -6.24 12.91 -6.79
CA ALA A 110 -4.83 12.81 -7.17
C ALA A 110 -4.16 11.54 -6.64
N VAL A 111 -4.51 11.10 -5.43
CA VAL A 111 -4.05 9.79 -4.90
C VAL A 111 -4.62 8.64 -5.72
N ALA A 112 -5.92 8.67 -6.04
CA ALA A 112 -6.56 7.63 -6.85
C ALA A 112 -5.91 7.52 -8.25
N ASP A 113 -5.65 8.66 -8.89
CA ASP A 113 -4.96 8.73 -10.19
C ASP A 113 -3.57 8.11 -10.12
N ARG A 114 -2.79 8.37 -9.06
CA ARG A 114 -1.49 7.70 -8.88
C ARG A 114 -1.62 6.18 -8.82
N TYR A 115 -2.59 5.65 -8.09
CA TYR A 115 -2.81 4.20 -8.01
C TYR A 115 -3.24 3.60 -9.35
N ILE A 116 -3.98 4.35 -10.16
CA ILE A 116 -4.31 3.97 -11.54
C ILE A 116 -3.04 3.94 -12.40
N ARG A 117 -2.19 4.97 -12.31
CA ARG A 117 -0.94 5.08 -13.06
C ARG A 117 0.11 4.02 -12.70
N VAL A 118 0.16 3.57 -11.45
CA VAL A 118 1.00 2.39 -11.08
C VAL A 118 0.50 1.13 -11.78
N ALA A 119 -0.82 0.96 -11.87
CA ALA A 119 -1.40 -0.22 -12.51
C ALA A 119 -1.20 -0.21 -14.03
N SER A 120 -1.22 0.96 -14.68
CA SER A 120 -0.84 1.09 -16.10
C SER A 120 0.68 1.00 -16.32
N GLY A 121 1.49 1.10 -15.26
CA GLY A 121 2.96 1.03 -15.33
C GLY A 121 3.63 2.35 -15.68
N GLU A 122 2.91 3.47 -15.58
CA GLU A 122 3.43 4.81 -15.87
C GLU A 122 4.27 5.40 -14.74
N ILE A 123 4.06 4.96 -13.49
CA ILE A 123 4.81 5.44 -12.33
C ILE A 123 5.29 4.27 -11.46
N ASP A 124 6.42 4.49 -10.81
CA ASP A 124 7.08 3.58 -9.89
C ASP A 124 6.80 3.95 -8.42
N VAL A 125 7.62 3.44 -7.49
CA VAL A 125 7.45 3.69 -6.05
C VAL A 125 7.71 5.16 -5.71
N ASP A 126 8.72 5.79 -6.32
CA ASP A 126 9.04 7.21 -6.08
C ASP A 126 7.90 8.09 -6.60
N GLY A 127 7.39 7.83 -7.81
CA GLY A 127 6.23 8.55 -8.35
C GLY A 127 4.93 8.35 -7.55
N LEU A 128 4.79 7.20 -6.89
CA LEU A 128 3.68 6.93 -5.98
C LEU A 128 3.81 7.72 -4.66
N GLU A 129 5.04 7.91 -4.18
CA GLU A 129 5.35 8.61 -2.93
C GLU A 129 5.26 10.15 -3.07
N GLU A 130 6.00 10.73 -4.02
CA GLU A 130 6.25 12.18 -4.10
C GLU A 130 4.99 13.02 -4.39
N GLY A 131 3.96 12.41 -4.98
CA GLY A 131 2.81 13.16 -5.50
C GLY A 131 3.16 14.00 -6.73
N PRO A 132 2.18 14.68 -7.37
CA PRO A 132 2.50 15.61 -8.46
C PRO A 132 3.37 16.75 -7.90
N ARG A 133 4.58 16.91 -8.45
CA ARG A 133 5.39 18.11 -8.22
C ARG A 133 4.57 19.31 -8.70
N ARG A 134 4.19 20.17 -7.76
CA ARG A 134 3.55 21.45 -8.06
C ARG A 134 4.54 22.39 -8.73
#